data_AF-A0A9E7I3Y9-F1
#
_entry.id   AF-A0A9E7I3Y9-F1
#
_cell.length_a   1.000
_cell.length_b   1.000
_cell.length_c   1.000
_cell.angle_alpha   90.00
_cell.angle_beta   90.00
_cell.angle_gamma   90.00
#
_symmetry.space_group_name_H-M   'P 1'
#
loop_
_entity.id
_entity.type
_entity.pdbx_description
1 polymer ?
#
loop_
_entity_poly.entity_id
_entity_poly.type
_entity_poly.pdbx_seq_one_letter_code
_entity_poly.pdbx_strand_id
1 'polypeptide(L)'
;MGEEEERDPQRLKRIAAAAYDYDNDPRWAEYWSNVVIPPHMAARSDVVDHFKRKFYQRFIIFCWFSVALVNTMKIYVFSAVHAKLKREKKIEKRKQAKAREAAIKRALDLGEEAKKKVPRTIENTREVDETVCRPDDEELFAGNDADEFSQVLKQQVTPKILITTNRFNSTRGPAFIQELLSVIPNAHYHKRGTYELKKIVEYAKNKDFTSVVVVHSNRREPDALLIINLPDGPTAHFKLSKLVLRKDIKNHGNPTDHKPELVLNNFTTRLGHRVGRYIFETKEKKDDSKDKAAKSKNVPQEKMIVRLQECGPRFTLKLRNLQHGTFDSKGGEYEWVHKPEMDTSRRRFFL
;
A
#
# COMPACT_ATOMS: atom_id res chain seq x y z
N MET A 1 -6.94 -15.86 42.13
CA MET A 1 -8.09 -15.03 42.54
C MET A 1 -7.57 -13.67 42.96
N GLY A 2 -7.44 -12.71 42.05
CA GLY A 2 -6.80 -11.43 42.44
C GLY A 2 -6.77 -10.34 41.37
N GLU A 3 -7.76 -10.25 40.50
CA GLU A 3 -7.81 -9.18 39.46
C GLU A 3 -9.15 -8.42 39.41
N GLU A 4 -10.09 -8.68 40.33
CA GLU A 4 -11.38 -7.96 40.36
C GLU A 4 -11.46 -6.82 41.40
N GLU A 5 -10.55 -6.74 42.37
CA GLU A 5 -10.57 -5.67 43.40
C GLU A 5 -9.96 -4.32 42.95
N GLU A 6 -9.30 -4.28 41.79
CA GLU A 6 -8.53 -3.10 41.36
C GLU A 6 -9.40 -1.98 40.74
N ARG A 7 -10.72 -2.18 40.67
CA ARG A 7 -11.65 -1.19 40.12
C ARG A 7 -12.87 -0.95 41.00
N ASP A 8 -12.73 -0.95 42.32
CA ASP A 8 -13.77 -0.38 43.17
C ASP A 8 -13.80 1.15 42.96
N PRO A 9 -14.84 1.71 42.29
CA PRO A 9 -14.94 3.14 42.03
C PRO A 9 -14.98 3.97 43.32
N GLN A 10 -15.35 3.36 44.45
CA GLN A 10 -15.36 4.01 45.75
C GLN A 10 -13.93 4.23 46.30
N ARG A 11 -13.01 3.28 46.05
CA ARG A 11 -11.60 3.35 46.47
C ARG A 11 -10.83 4.41 45.69
N LEU A 12 -11.03 4.46 44.37
CA LEU A 12 -10.46 5.50 43.49
C LEU A 12 -10.89 6.91 43.91
N LYS A 13 -12.16 7.11 44.27
CA LYS A 13 -12.66 8.40 44.79
C LYS A 13 -11.99 8.80 46.10
N ARG A 14 -11.70 7.84 46.99
CA ARG A 14 -11.00 8.11 48.26
C ARG A 14 -9.54 8.51 48.03
N ILE A 15 -8.85 7.85 47.09
CA ILE A 15 -7.46 8.17 46.72
C ILE A 15 -7.39 9.55 46.05
N ALA A 16 -8.29 9.83 45.09
CA ALA A 16 -8.35 11.13 44.42
C ALA A 16 -8.70 12.28 45.37
N ALA A 17 -9.61 12.05 46.32
CA ALA A 17 -9.90 13.02 47.36
C ALA A 17 -8.69 13.22 48.31
N ALA A 18 -7.94 12.18 48.67
CA ALA A 18 -6.77 12.33 49.53
C ALA A 18 -5.61 13.08 48.86
N ALA A 19 -5.47 12.95 47.53
CA ALA A 19 -4.42 13.60 46.75
C ALA A 19 -4.75 15.05 46.33
N TYR A 20 -5.94 15.56 46.63
CA TYR A 20 -6.33 16.93 46.27
C TYR A 20 -5.71 17.95 47.22
N ASP A 21 -5.28 19.09 46.68
CA ASP A 21 -4.67 20.17 47.43
C ASP A 21 -5.76 21.12 47.99
N TYR A 22 -6.19 20.83 49.23
CA TYR A 22 -7.25 21.59 49.91
C TYR A 22 -6.76 22.92 50.49
N ASP A 23 -5.48 23.05 50.79
CA ASP A 23 -4.93 24.23 51.46
C ASP A 23 -4.86 25.43 50.49
N ASN A 24 -4.77 25.14 49.19
CA ASN A 24 -4.82 26.14 48.12
C ASN A 24 -6.25 26.45 47.61
N ASP A 25 -7.31 25.77 48.07
CA ASP A 25 -8.70 26.08 47.69
C ASP A 25 -9.39 26.94 48.77
N PRO A 26 -9.67 28.24 48.50
CA PRO A 26 -10.33 29.13 49.48
C PRO A 26 -11.70 28.62 49.95
N ARG A 27 -12.38 27.78 49.14
CA ARG A 27 -13.70 27.21 49.47
C ARG A 27 -13.60 26.16 50.56
N TRP A 28 -12.45 25.51 50.72
CA TRP A 28 -12.25 24.52 51.78
C TRP A 28 -12.23 25.19 53.16
N ALA A 29 -11.57 26.34 53.29
CA ALA A 29 -11.51 27.10 54.53
C ALA A 29 -12.91 27.53 55.02
N GLU A 30 -13.72 28.07 54.10
CA GLU A 30 -15.11 28.46 54.38
C GLU A 30 -16.01 27.25 54.66
N TYR A 31 -15.81 26.12 53.96
CA TYR A 31 -16.54 24.90 54.23
C TYR A 31 -16.23 24.33 55.61
N TRP A 32 -14.93 24.28 55.97
CA TRP A 32 -14.46 23.73 57.24
C TRP A 32 -14.89 24.58 58.44
N SER A 33 -14.89 25.92 58.32
CA SER A 33 -15.34 26.82 59.38
C SER A 33 -16.83 26.68 59.72
N ASN A 34 -17.63 26.22 58.76
CA ASN A 34 -19.07 26.01 58.93
C ASN A 34 -19.41 24.61 59.49
N VAL A 35 -18.42 23.73 59.68
CA VAL A 35 -18.67 22.40 60.24
C VAL A 35 -18.68 22.47 61.76
N VAL A 36 -19.84 22.18 62.35
CA VAL A 36 -19.99 22.13 63.81
C VAL A 36 -19.47 20.80 64.33
N ILE A 37 -18.25 20.81 64.88
CA ILE A 37 -17.59 19.65 65.49
C ILE A 37 -17.06 20.04 66.89
N PRO A 38 -17.23 19.18 67.91
CA PRO A 38 -16.59 19.39 69.20
C PRO A 38 -15.05 19.54 69.08
N PRO A 39 -14.41 20.46 69.83
CA PRO A 39 -12.98 20.77 69.67
C PRO A 39 -12.04 19.57 69.79
N HIS A 40 -12.40 18.60 70.63
CA HIS A 40 -11.61 17.38 70.85
C HIS A 40 -11.69 16.36 69.68
N MET A 41 -12.68 16.49 68.79
CA MET A 41 -12.84 15.64 67.61
C MET A 41 -12.29 16.27 66.33
N ALA A 42 -12.16 17.62 66.29
CA ALA A 42 -11.69 18.35 65.12
C ALA A 42 -10.22 18.08 64.75
N ALA A 43 -9.40 17.65 65.72
CA ALA A 43 -7.98 17.33 65.52
C ALA A 43 -7.71 15.90 65.03
N ARG A 44 -8.73 15.01 64.98
CA ARG A 44 -8.54 13.63 64.56
C ARG A 44 -8.49 13.54 63.02
N SER A 45 -7.51 12.83 62.48
CA SER A 45 -7.26 12.73 61.04
C SER A 45 -8.39 12.03 60.27
N ASP A 46 -9.06 11.06 60.89
CA ASP A 46 -10.21 10.34 60.35
C ASP A 46 -11.42 11.26 60.11
N VAL A 47 -11.64 12.20 61.03
CA VAL A 47 -12.71 13.20 60.94
C VAL A 47 -12.40 14.19 59.81
N VAL A 48 -11.18 14.72 59.75
CA VAL A 48 -10.75 15.63 58.67
C VAL A 48 -10.86 14.95 57.31
N ASP A 49 -10.40 13.71 57.18
CA ASP A 49 -10.48 12.93 55.93
C ASP A 49 -11.94 12.67 55.50
N HIS A 50 -12.84 12.44 56.45
CA HIS A 50 -14.27 12.28 56.16
C HIS A 50 -14.85 13.55 55.52
N PHE A 51 -14.53 14.72 56.06
CA PHE A 51 -15.03 16.00 55.53
C PHE A 51 -14.31 16.44 54.26
N LYS A 52 -13.01 16.17 54.11
CA LYS A 52 -12.28 16.35 52.84
C LYS A 52 -12.94 15.55 51.71
N ARG A 53 -13.30 14.29 51.97
CA ARG A 53 -14.05 13.45 51.00
C ARG A 53 -15.43 14.03 50.68
N LYS A 54 -16.17 14.52 51.67
CA LYS A 54 -17.48 15.17 51.45
C LYS A 54 -17.34 16.45 50.62
N PHE A 55 -16.35 17.29 50.91
CA PHE A 55 -16.05 18.49 50.15
C PHE A 55 -15.67 18.17 48.71
N TYR A 56 -14.74 17.24 48.50
CA TYR A 56 -14.31 16.82 47.16
C TYR A 56 -15.45 16.26 46.32
N GLN A 57 -16.34 15.45 46.92
CA GLN A 57 -17.54 14.96 46.25
C GLN A 57 -18.52 16.08 45.88
N ARG A 58 -18.70 17.06 46.77
CA ARG A 58 -19.71 18.10 46.59
C ARG A 58 -19.27 19.26 45.70
N PHE A 59 -18.01 19.67 45.80
CA PHE A 59 -17.52 20.87 45.12
C PHE A 59 -16.62 20.57 43.93
N ILE A 60 -15.84 19.47 43.96
CA ILE A 60 -14.89 19.15 42.90
C ILE A 60 -15.50 18.18 41.89
N ILE A 61 -16.00 17.03 42.34
CA ILE A 61 -16.64 16.02 41.46
C ILE A 61 -17.90 16.60 40.79
N PHE A 62 -18.77 17.28 41.54
CA PHE A 62 -20.00 17.86 40.98
C PHE A 62 -19.74 18.99 39.97
N CYS A 63 -18.68 19.78 40.18
CA CYS A 63 -18.21 20.79 39.24
C CYS A 63 -17.59 20.14 37.98
N TRP A 64 -16.82 19.07 38.14
CA TRP A 64 -16.29 18.27 37.03
C TRP A 64 -17.40 17.62 36.20
N PHE A 65 -18.43 17.05 36.84
CA PHE A 65 -19.61 16.53 36.15
C PHE A 65 -20.35 17.64 35.40
N SER A 66 -20.48 18.83 35.97
CA SER A 66 -21.11 19.97 35.30
C SER A 66 -20.29 20.43 34.09
N VAL A 67 -18.96 20.53 34.21
CA VAL A 67 -18.07 20.89 33.08
C VAL A 67 -18.07 19.80 32.01
N ALA A 68 -18.06 18.52 32.39
CA ALA A 68 -18.16 17.39 31.48
C ALA A 68 -19.52 17.34 30.77
N LEU A 69 -20.62 17.62 31.48
CA LEU A 69 -21.98 17.72 30.94
C LEU A 69 -22.09 18.88 29.93
N VAL A 70 -21.53 20.05 30.27
CA VAL A 70 -21.48 21.20 29.36
C VAL A 70 -20.61 20.90 28.14
N ASN A 71 -19.48 20.21 28.28
CA ASN A 71 -18.62 19.83 27.16
C ASN A 71 -19.28 18.77 26.27
N THR A 72 -19.93 17.77 26.84
CA THR A 72 -20.70 16.76 26.09
C THR A 72 -21.89 17.37 25.38
N MET A 73 -22.61 18.31 26.01
CA MET A 73 -23.65 19.11 25.35
C MET A 73 -23.06 19.96 24.22
N LYS A 74 -21.91 20.63 24.40
CA LYS A 74 -21.24 21.39 23.35
C LYS A 74 -20.84 20.50 22.16
N ILE A 75 -20.30 19.31 22.41
CA ILE A 75 -19.96 18.33 21.36
C ILE A 75 -21.22 17.90 20.60
N TYR A 76 -22.31 17.62 21.32
CA TYR A 76 -23.59 17.23 20.72
C TYR A 76 -24.19 18.35 19.85
N VAL A 77 -24.20 19.58 20.38
CA VAL A 77 -24.68 20.77 19.65
C VAL A 77 -23.81 21.04 18.42
N PHE A 78 -22.49 20.99 18.54
CA PHE A 78 -21.57 21.16 17.40
C PHE A 78 -21.78 20.09 16.32
N SER A 79 -21.94 18.83 16.72
CA SER A 79 -22.25 17.72 15.82
C SER A 79 -23.59 17.93 15.09
N ALA A 80 -24.63 18.35 15.81
CA ALA A 80 -25.95 18.62 15.24
C ALA A 80 -25.93 19.80 14.26
N VAL A 81 -25.24 20.88 14.58
CA VAL A 81 -25.06 22.05 13.70
C VAL A 81 -24.24 21.67 12.46
N HIS A 82 -23.13 20.94 12.63
CA HIS A 82 -22.30 20.47 11.53
C HIS A 82 -23.08 19.53 10.58
N ALA A 83 -23.93 18.66 11.14
CA ALA A 83 -24.81 17.79 10.36
C ALA A 83 -25.83 18.58 9.53
N LYS A 84 -26.44 19.64 10.10
CA LYS A 84 -27.35 20.55 9.36
C LYS A 84 -26.63 21.26 8.22
N LEU A 85 -25.48 21.88 8.48
CA LEU A 85 -24.65 22.54 7.46
C LEU A 85 -24.23 21.59 6.32
N LYS A 86 -23.91 20.32 6.64
CA LYS A 86 -23.55 19.31 5.63
C LYS A 86 -24.75 18.95 4.74
N ARG A 87 -25.98 18.90 5.31
CA ARG A 87 -27.21 18.66 4.55
C ARG A 87 -27.51 19.83 3.60
N GLU A 88 -27.42 21.06 4.08
CA GLU A 88 -27.61 22.27 3.28
C GLU A 88 -26.62 22.34 2.11
N LYS A 89 -25.32 22.16 2.39
CA LYS A 89 -24.27 22.08 1.36
C LYS A 89 -24.52 20.97 0.33
N LYS A 90 -25.13 19.84 0.73
CA LYS A 90 -25.49 18.75 -0.19
C LYS A 90 -26.65 19.14 -1.11
N ILE A 91 -27.66 19.83 -0.57
CA ILE A 91 -28.80 20.34 -1.35
C ILE A 91 -28.31 21.39 -2.35
N GLU A 92 -27.47 22.32 -1.90
CA GLU A 92 -26.88 23.36 -2.74
C GLU A 92 -26.01 22.78 -3.86
N LYS A 93 -25.11 21.82 -3.55
CA LYS A 93 -24.33 21.10 -4.56
C LYS A 93 -25.19 20.38 -5.59
N ARG A 94 -26.33 19.79 -5.19
CA ARG A 94 -27.29 19.17 -6.12
C ARG A 94 -27.95 20.19 -7.04
N LYS A 95 -28.34 21.36 -6.52
CA LYS A 95 -28.89 22.46 -7.33
C LYS A 95 -27.86 22.96 -8.34
N GLN A 96 -26.62 23.19 -7.92
CA GLN A 96 -25.52 23.60 -8.80
C GLN A 96 -25.19 22.54 -9.86
N ALA A 97 -25.19 21.25 -9.51
CA ALA A 97 -24.95 20.16 -10.46
C ALA A 97 -26.04 20.10 -11.55
N LYS A 98 -27.32 20.21 -11.17
CA LYS A 98 -28.45 20.28 -12.11
C LYS A 98 -28.36 21.49 -13.04
N ALA A 99 -28.04 22.67 -12.49
CA ALA A 99 -27.86 23.89 -13.28
C ALA A 99 -26.71 23.76 -14.28
N ARG A 100 -25.60 23.13 -13.87
CA ARG A 100 -24.44 22.87 -14.75
C ARG A 100 -24.77 21.86 -15.85
N GLU A 101 -25.49 20.79 -15.54
CA GLU A 101 -25.93 19.80 -16.52
C GLU A 101 -26.88 20.42 -17.55
N ALA A 102 -27.83 21.24 -17.10
CA ALA A 102 -28.71 22.01 -17.99
C ALA A 102 -27.92 22.99 -18.89
N ALA A 103 -26.88 23.65 -18.35
CA ALA A 103 -26.01 24.52 -19.14
C ALA A 103 -25.17 23.74 -20.17
N ILE A 104 -24.62 22.57 -19.80
CA ILE A 104 -23.90 21.70 -20.73
C ILE A 104 -24.81 21.21 -21.85
N LYS A 105 -26.06 20.83 -21.51
CA LYS A 105 -27.06 20.40 -22.51
C LYS A 105 -27.36 21.53 -23.49
N ARG A 106 -27.62 22.75 -23.00
CA ARG A 106 -27.85 23.92 -23.86
C ARG A 106 -26.65 24.23 -24.76
N ALA A 107 -25.42 24.16 -24.24
CA ALA A 107 -24.21 24.40 -25.03
C ALA A 107 -24.02 23.34 -26.13
N LEU A 108 -24.31 22.07 -25.83
CA LEU A 108 -24.28 20.97 -26.80
C LEU A 108 -25.34 21.17 -27.90
N ASP A 109 -26.55 21.60 -27.53
CA ASP A 109 -27.63 21.91 -28.47
C ASP A 109 -27.28 23.09 -29.40
N LEU A 110 -26.45 24.04 -28.92
CA LEU A 110 -25.91 25.18 -29.70
C LEU A 110 -24.65 24.84 -30.53
N GLY A 111 -24.14 23.60 -30.45
CA GLY A 111 -22.94 23.18 -31.19
C GLY A 111 -21.62 23.72 -30.63
N GLU A 112 -21.63 24.36 -29.46
CA GLU A 112 -20.41 24.81 -28.77
C GLU A 112 -19.83 23.66 -27.92
N GLU A 113 -18.53 23.41 -28.05
CA GLU A 113 -17.84 22.43 -27.22
C GLU A 113 -17.75 22.92 -25.76
N ALA A 114 -18.69 22.45 -24.93
CA ALA A 114 -18.68 22.73 -23.50
C ALA A 114 -17.43 22.12 -22.84
N LYS A 115 -16.46 22.97 -22.45
CA LYS A 115 -15.26 22.57 -21.71
C LYS A 115 -15.62 21.89 -20.38
N LYS A 116 -15.61 20.55 -20.36
CA LYS A 116 -15.84 19.76 -19.13
C LYS A 116 -14.67 19.98 -18.17
N LYS A 117 -14.95 20.37 -16.92
CA LYS A 117 -13.93 20.39 -15.85
C LYS A 117 -13.36 18.98 -15.67
N VAL A 118 -12.11 18.78 -16.08
CA VAL A 118 -11.39 17.51 -15.90
C VAL A 118 -11.18 17.27 -14.40
N PRO A 119 -11.54 16.09 -13.86
CA PRO A 119 -11.27 15.78 -12.46
C PRO A 119 -9.76 15.78 -12.20
N ARG A 120 -9.36 16.31 -11.05
CA ARG A 120 -7.98 16.20 -10.56
C ARG A 120 -7.75 14.77 -10.06
N THR A 121 -7.32 13.88 -10.95
CA THR A 121 -6.86 12.54 -10.62
C THR A 121 -5.39 12.55 -10.21
N ILE A 122 -4.92 11.48 -9.57
CA ILE A 122 -3.51 11.38 -9.16
C ILE A 122 -2.57 11.35 -10.37
N GLU A 123 -2.99 10.71 -11.47
CA GLU A 123 -2.24 10.70 -12.73
C GLU A 123 -2.14 12.10 -13.35
N ASN A 124 -3.24 12.87 -13.38
CA ASN A 124 -3.26 14.23 -13.94
C ASN A 124 -2.48 15.24 -13.07
N THR A 125 -2.22 14.90 -11.80
CA THR A 125 -1.45 15.76 -10.89
C THR A 125 -0.10 15.16 -10.54
N ARG A 126 0.38 14.17 -11.32
CA ARG A 126 1.71 13.57 -11.18
C ARG A 126 2.78 14.67 -11.26
N GLU A 127 3.75 14.58 -10.38
CA GLU A 127 4.92 15.46 -10.44
C GLU A 127 5.70 15.15 -11.71
N VAL A 128 6.09 16.19 -12.45
CA VAL A 128 6.87 16.02 -13.67
C VAL A 128 8.22 15.45 -13.26
N ASP A 129 8.55 14.29 -13.83
CA ASP A 129 9.80 13.58 -13.59
C ASP A 129 10.63 13.64 -14.88
N GLU A 130 11.87 14.09 -14.76
CA GLU A 130 12.81 14.23 -15.89
C GLU A 130 13.19 12.87 -16.48
N THR A 131 13.05 11.79 -15.69
CA THR A 131 13.38 10.42 -16.12
C THR A 131 12.28 9.76 -16.95
N VAL A 132 11.18 10.46 -17.25
CA VAL A 132 10.12 9.94 -18.12
C VAL A 132 10.65 9.84 -19.55
N CYS A 133 10.65 8.62 -20.09
CA CYS A 133 11.12 8.36 -21.44
C CYS A 133 10.14 8.92 -22.46
N ARG A 134 10.67 9.65 -23.44
CA ARG A 134 9.89 10.08 -24.60
C ARG A 134 9.96 8.97 -25.66
N PRO A 135 8.90 8.74 -26.44
CA PRO A 135 8.91 7.75 -27.52
C PRO A 135 9.99 7.99 -28.59
N ASP A 136 10.48 9.23 -28.72
CA ASP A 136 11.44 9.63 -29.75
C ASP A 136 12.91 9.60 -29.26
N ASP A 137 13.18 9.11 -28.04
CA ASP A 137 14.53 9.07 -27.45
C ASP A 137 15.36 7.90 -28.00
N GLU A 138 15.91 8.07 -29.21
CA GLU A 138 16.66 7.04 -29.95
C GLU A 138 17.86 6.48 -29.17
N GLU A 139 18.53 7.31 -28.35
CA GLU A 139 19.67 6.89 -27.52
C GLU A 139 19.23 5.85 -26.48
N LEU A 140 18.07 6.04 -25.87
CA LEU A 140 17.52 5.11 -24.89
C LEU A 140 17.17 3.76 -25.53
N PHE A 141 16.60 3.77 -26.72
CA PHE A 141 16.27 2.53 -27.44
C PHE A 141 17.53 1.81 -27.92
N ALA A 142 18.52 2.53 -28.43
CA ALA A 142 19.81 1.95 -28.82
C ALA A 142 20.54 1.32 -27.62
N GLY A 143 20.55 2.00 -26.47
CA GLY A 143 21.11 1.47 -25.23
C GLY A 143 20.37 0.22 -24.75
N ASN A 144 19.04 0.23 -24.79
CA ASN A 144 18.23 -0.95 -24.46
C ASN A 144 18.51 -2.13 -25.40
N ASP A 145 18.72 -1.88 -26.69
CA ASP A 145 18.92 -2.92 -27.69
C ASP A 145 20.27 -3.64 -27.60
N ALA A 146 21.27 -2.99 -27.01
CA ALA A 146 22.60 -3.53 -26.72
C ALA A 146 22.71 -4.15 -25.31
N ASP A 147 21.65 -4.05 -24.52
CA ASP A 147 21.65 -4.40 -23.10
C ASP A 147 21.61 -5.91 -22.83
N GLU A 148 21.78 -6.29 -21.57
CA GLU A 148 21.86 -7.68 -21.10
C GLU A 148 20.61 -8.52 -21.40
N PHE A 149 19.45 -7.86 -21.61
CA PHE A 149 18.18 -8.52 -21.92
C PHE A 149 17.93 -8.74 -23.42
N SER A 150 18.73 -8.11 -24.29
CA SER A 150 18.47 -8.05 -25.74
C SER A 150 18.36 -9.43 -26.39
N GLN A 151 19.21 -10.39 -26.03
CA GLN A 151 19.23 -11.73 -26.59
C GLN A 151 17.92 -12.50 -26.32
N VAL A 152 17.38 -12.37 -25.11
CA VAL A 152 16.13 -13.02 -24.70
C VAL A 152 14.92 -12.33 -25.35
N LEU A 153 14.90 -10.99 -25.32
CA LEU A 153 13.79 -10.20 -25.88
C LEU A 153 13.71 -10.28 -27.41
N LYS A 154 14.85 -10.36 -28.10
CA LYS A 154 14.92 -10.56 -29.56
C LYS A 154 14.64 -12.02 -29.97
N GLN A 155 14.36 -12.90 -29.00
CA GLN A 155 14.08 -14.33 -29.16
C GLN A 155 15.22 -15.14 -29.77
N GLN A 156 16.47 -14.68 -29.59
CA GLN A 156 17.63 -15.46 -30.00
C GLN A 156 17.86 -16.65 -29.07
N VAL A 157 17.54 -16.46 -27.78
CA VAL A 157 17.62 -17.50 -26.75
C VAL A 157 16.24 -17.69 -26.11
N THR A 158 15.79 -18.93 -26.04
CA THR A 158 14.54 -19.26 -25.34
C THR A 158 14.75 -19.10 -23.83
N PRO A 159 13.90 -18.33 -23.12
CA PRO A 159 14.06 -18.13 -21.69
C PRO A 159 13.89 -19.47 -20.96
N LYS A 160 14.83 -19.75 -20.06
CA LYS A 160 14.84 -20.93 -19.21
C LYS A 160 15.02 -20.48 -17.78
N ILE A 161 13.98 -20.66 -16.96
CA ILE A 161 13.88 -19.99 -15.67
C ILE A 161 14.01 -21.01 -14.55
N LEU A 162 14.97 -20.79 -13.66
CA LEU A 162 15.13 -21.58 -12.45
C LEU A 162 14.37 -20.93 -11.31
N ILE A 163 13.33 -21.57 -10.78
CA ILE A 163 12.63 -21.11 -9.58
C ILE A 163 13.11 -21.91 -8.37
N THR A 164 13.45 -21.22 -7.29
CA THR A 164 13.84 -21.84 -6.03
C THR A 164 13.32 -21.06 -4.82
N THR A 165 13.41 -21.66 -3.63
CA THR A 165 12.99 -21.05 -2.36
C THR A 165 14.19 -20.45 -1.61
N ASN A 166 13.97 -19.85 -0.44
CA ASN A 166 15.01 -19.69 0.57
C ASN A 166 15.38 -21.04 1.23
N ARG A 167 16.50 -21.07 1.97
CA ARG A 167 17.02 -22.28 2.65
C ARG A 167 15.97 -22.89 3.58
N PHE A 168 15.36 -22.06 4.41
CA PHE A 168 14.27 -22.43 5.31
C PHE A 168 12.97 -21.78 4.82
N ASN A 169 12.11 -22.57 4.19
CA ASN A 169 10.80 -22.13 3.71
C ASN A 169 9.66 -22.81 4.47
N SER A 170 8.50 -22.17 4.46
CA SER A 170 7.25 -22.80 4.87
C SER A 170 6.60 -23.51 3.69
N THR A 171 5.58 -24.32 3.98
CA THR A 171 4.73 -24.99 2.98
C THR A 171 4.12 -24.04 1.96
N ARG A 172 3.84 -22.79 2.35
CA ARG A 172 3.24 -21.77 1.48
C ARG A 172 4.18 -21.30 0.35
N GLY A 173 5.50 -21.31 0.58
CA GLY A 173 6.49 -20.93 -0.43
C GLY A 173 6.49 -21.84 -1.65
N PRO A 174 6.68 -23.17 -1.48
CA PRO A 174 6.53 -24.13 -2.58
C PRO A 174 5.14 -24.13 -3.21
N ALA A 175 4.06 -23.94 -2.43
CA ALA A 175 2.71 -23.84 -2.98
C ALA A 175 2.57 -22.65 -3.95
N PHE A 176 3.13 -21.50 -3.59
CA PHE A 176 3.18 -20.33 -4.47
C PHE A 176 4.03 -20.60 -5.73
N ILE A 177 5.15 -21.30 -5.60
CA ILE A 177 5.99 -21.68 -6.75
C ILE A 177 5.23 -22.60 -7.71
N GLN A 178 4.47 -23.57 -7.21
CA GLN A 178 3.65 -24.42 -8.08
C GLN A 178 2.66 -23.61 -8.92
N GLU A 179 2.09 -22.54 -8.37
CA GLU A 179 1.23 -21.64 -9.13
C GLU A 179 2.03 -20.79 -10.14
N LEU A 180 3.23 -20.32 -9.78
CA LEU A 180 4.11 -19.63 -10.73
C LEU A 180 4.53 -20.51 -11.90
N LEU A 181 4.76 -21.82 -11.69
CA LEU A 181 5.06 -22.76 -12.77
C LEU A 181 3.92 -22.86 -13.79
N SER A 182 2.67 -22.68 -13.36
CA SER A 182 1.53 -22.70 -14.28
C SER A 182 1.35 -21.41 -15.09
N VAL A 183 1.98 -20.31 -14.65
CA VAL A 183 1.87 -18.99 -15.30
C VAL A 183 3.09 -18.70 -16.18
N ILE A 184 4.28 -19.08 -15.72
CA ILE A 184 5.53 -18.75 -16.38
C ILE A 184 5.94 -19.92 -17.29
N PRO A 185 6.01 -19.73 -18.62
CA PRO A 185 6.45 -20.78 -19.52
C PRO A 185 7.94 -21.12 -19.28
N ASN A 186 8.33 -22.37 -19.53
CA ASN A 186 9.72 -22.85 -19.39
C ASN A 186 10.35 -22.63 -18.00
N ALA A 187 9.52 -22.55 -16.96
CA ALA A 187 9.96 -22.46 -15.59
C ALA A 187 10.22 -23.86 -14.99
N HIS A 188 11.34 -24.01 -14.30
CA HIS A 188 11.74 -25.25 -13.63
C HIS A 188 11.93 -25.00 -12.14
N TYR A 189 11.21 -25.73 -11.31
CA TYR A 189 11.38 -25.67 -9.86
C TYR A 189 12.45 -26.65 -9.39
N HIS A 190 13.46 -26.14 -8.69
CA HIS A 190 14.42 -26.96 -7.96
C HIS A 190 14.42 -26.60 -6.47
N LYS A 191 14.29 -27.63 -5.63
CA LYS A 191 14.39 -27.49 -4.18
C LYS A 191 15.81 -27.05 -3.81
N ARG A 192 15.90 -25.97 -3.01
CA ARG A 192 17.18 -25.36 -2.64
C ARG A 192 18.05 -26.20 -1.70
N GLY A 193 17.45 -26.93 -0.76
CA GLY A 193 18.20 -27.59 0.32
C GLY A 193 19.06 -26.60 1.11
N THR A 194 20.32 -26.98 1.36
CA THR A 194 21.30 -26.18 2.13
C THR A 194 22.17 -25.26 1.27
N TYR A 195 21.98 -25.24 -0.05
CA TYR A 195 22.87 -24.52 -0.96
C TYR A 195 22.78 -22.99 -0.80
N GLU A 196 23.95 -22.36 -0.87
CA GLU A 196 24.08 -20.91 -0.89
C GLU A 196 23.66 -20.34 -2.24
N LEU A 197 23.19 -19.09 -2.26
CA LEU A 197 22.67 -18.49 -3.50
C LEU A 197 23.75 -18.37 -4.57
N LYS A 198 25.00 -18.08 -4.20
CA LYS A 198 26.15 -18.02 -5.13
C LYS A 198 26.37 -19.35 -5.86
N LYS A 199 26.30 -20.48 -5.13
CA LYS A 199 26.40 -21.82 -5.73
C LYS A 199 25.22 -22.15 -6.66
N ILE A 200 24.03 -21.64 -6.35
CA ILE A 200 22.85 -21.82 -7.21
C ILE A 200 22.99 -21.01 -8.49
N VAL A 201 23.51 -19.79 -8.41
CA VAL A 201 23.82 -18.95 -9.58
C VAL A 201 24.86 -19.64 -10.47
N GLU A 202 25.94 -20.17 -9.88
CA GLU A 202 26.98 -20.91 -10.60
C GLU A 202 26.41 -22.19 -11.27
N TYR A 203 25.59 -22.95 -10.56
CA TYR A 203 24.87 -24.08 -11.13
C TYR A 203 23.95 -23.67 -12.29
N ALA A 204 23.26 -22.55 -12.14
CA ALA A 204 22.33 -22.04 -13.14
C ALA A 204 23.07 -21.56 -14.41
N LYS A 205 24.24 -20.92 -14.24
CA LYS A 205 25.16 -20.59 -15.35
C LYS A 205 25.60 -21.84 -16.10
N ASN A 206 26.03 -22.88 -15.38
CA ASN A 206 26.50 -24.14 -15.97
C ASN A 206 25.40 -24.96 -16.68
N LYS A 207 24.13 -24.62 -16.46
CA LYS A 207 22.97 -25.29 -17.07
C LYS A 207 22.21 -24.41 -18.06
N ASP A 208 22.81 -23.28 -18.46
CA ASP A 208 22.27 -22.32 -19.41
C ASP A 208 20.88 -21.82 -19.03
N PHE A 209 20.66 -21.56 -17.73
CA PHE A 209 19.47 -20.83 -17.30
C PHE A 209 19.65 -19.34 -17.59
N THR A 210 18.61 -18.71 -18.14
CA THR A 210 18.62 -17.27 -18.45
C THR A 210 18.29 -16.42 -17.23
N SER A 211 17.47 -16.95 -16.31
CA SER A 211 17.06 -16.23 -15.11
C SER A 211 16.88 -17.19 -13.93
N VAL A 212 17.19 -16.69 -12.73
CA VAL A 212 16.93 -17.36 -11.46
C VAL A 212 15.95 -16.53 -10.64
N VAL A 213 14.86 -17.16 -10.22
CA VAL A 213 13.84 -16.56 -9.36
C VAL A 213 13.89 -17.21 -7.99
N VAL A 214 14.12 -16.42 -6.94
CA VAL A 214 14.16 -16.90 -5.56
C VAL A 214 12.97 -16.34 -4.81
N VAL A 215 12.11 -17.24 -4.34
CA VAL A 215 11.00 -16.89 -3.43
C VAL A 215 11.51 -16.90 -2.00
N HIS A 216 11.51 -15.73 -1.36
CA HIS A 216 11.83 -15.58 0.04
C HIS A 216 10.58 -15.68 0.89
N SER A 217 10.62 -16.52 1.93
CA SER A 217 9.53 -16.68 2.90
C SER A 217 9.99 -16.29 4.29
N ASN A 218 9.23 -15.42 4.95
CA ASN A 218 9.48 -15.00 6.32
C ASN A 218 8.21 -15.23 7.16
N ARG A 219 8.36 -15.64 8.42
CA ARG A 219 7.22 -15.93 9.32
C ARG A 219 6.12 -16.80 8.69
N ARG A 220 6.54 -17.79 7.87
CA ARG A 220 5.70 -18.74 7.13
C ARG A 220 4.90 -18.18 5.95
N GLU A 221 5.08 -16.91 5.59
CA GLU A 221 4.46 -16.27 4.43
C GLU A 221 5.55 -15.80 3.42
N PRO A 222 5.33 -15.93 2.10
CA PRO A 222 6.20 -15.31 1.10
C PRO A 222 6.20 -13.77 1.22
N ASP A 223 7.38 -13.16 1.38
CA ASP A 223 7.53 -11.70 1.63
C ASP A 223 8.41 -11.02 0.58
N ALA A 224 9.26 -11.75 -0.14
CA ALA A 224 10.07 -11.15 -1.20
C ALA A 224 10.30 -12.11 -2.38
N LEU A 225 10.53 -11.52 -3.54
CA LEU A 225 10.87 -12.20 -4.78
C LEU A 225 12.16 -11.56 -5.31
N LEU A 226 13.19 -12.38 -5.51
CA LEU A 226 14.46 -11.95 -6.08
C LEU A 226 14.55 -12.53 -7.49
N ILE A 227 14.78 -11.67 -8.49
CA ILE A 227 14.94 -12.08 -9.89
C ILE A 227 16.37 -11.70 -10.30
N ILE A 228 17.16 -12.70 -10.69
CA ILE A 228 18.55 -12.54 -11.13
C ILE A 228 18.60 -12.96 -12.59
N ASN A 229 19.06 -12.08 -13.46
CA ASN A 229 19.33 -12.45 -14.84
C ASN A 229 20.77 -12.96 -14.99
N LEU A 230 20.95 -13.99 -15.79
CA LEU A 230 22.22 -14.66 -16.03
C LEU A 230 22.60 -14.54 -17.51
N PRO A 231 23.90 -14.64 -17.87
CA PRO A 231 25.05 -14.95 -17.00
C PRO A 231 25.49 -13.81 -16.10
N ASP A 232 25.54 -12.58 -16.58
CA ASP A 232 25.99 -11.41 -15.80
C ASP A 232 24.96 -10.29 -15.79
N GLY A 233 23.69 -10.66 -15.88
CA GLY A 233 22.57 -9.74 -15.87
C GLY A 233 22.29 -9.15 -14.49
N PRO A 234 21.49 -8.07 -14.43
CA PRO A 234 21.21 -7.35 -13.20
C PRO A 234 20.29 -8.14 -12.26
N THR A 235 20.27 -7.77 -10.98
CA THR A 235 19.45 -8.40 -9.94
C THR A 235 18.38 -7.45 -9.40
N ALA A 236 17.11 -7.83 -9.50
CA ALA A 236 15.98 -7.07 -8.99
C ALA A 236 15.38 -7.73 -7.75
N HIS A 237 15.33 -6.99 -6.65
CA HIS A 237 14.69 -7.44 -5.41
C HIS A 237 13.34 -6.76 -5.25
N PHE A 238 12.29 -7.57 -5.22
CA PHE A 238 10.92 -7.12 -5.01
C PHE A 238 10.44 -7.54 -3.63
N LYS A 239 9.80 -6.61 -2.92
CA LYS A 239 8.94 -6.96 -1.79
C LYS A 239 7.62 -7.49 -2.33
N LEU A 240 7.25 -8.69 -1.91
CA LEU A 240 5.97 -9.31 -2.17
C LEU A 240 4.98 -8.88 -1.07
N SER A 241 3.75 -8.57 -1.45
CA SER A 241 2.69 -8.24 -0.50
C SER A 241 1.34 -8.68 -1.06
N LYS A 242 0.37 -8.93 -0.18
CA LYS A 242 -1.00 -9.33 -0.54
C LYS A 242 -1.05 -10.57 -1.44
N LEU A 243 -0.29 -11.60 -1.09
CA LEU A 243 -0.36 -12.88 -1.79
C LEU A 243 -1.69 -13.58 -1.50
N VAL A 244 -2.44 -13.88 -2.56
CA VAL A 244 -3.64 -14.71 -2.56
C VAL A 244 -3.41 -15.80 -3.59
N LEU A 245 -3.43 -17.04 -3.14
CA LEU A 245 -3.27 -18.21 -4.01
C LEU A 245 -4.54 -18.43 -4.83
N ARG A 246 -4.43 -19.08 -5.98
CA ARG A 246 -5.59 -19.31 -6.87
C ARG A 246 -6.74 -20.00 -6.14
N LYS A 247 -6.40 -20.95 -5.25
CA LYS A 247 -7.36 -21.75 -4.48
C LYS A 247 -8.24 -20.89 -3.56
N ASP A 248 -7.72 -19.73 -3.14
CA ASP A 248 -8.41 -18.80 -2.25
C ASP A 248 -9.27 -17.77 -3.00
N ILE A 249 -9.16 -17.71 -4.34
CA ILE A 249 -9.90 -16.77 -5.19
C ILE A 249 -11.27 -17.37 -5.55
N LYS A 250 -12.33 -16.57 -5.39
CA LYS A 250 -13.70 -16.96 -5.77
C LYS A 250 -13.87 -16.91 -7.29
N ASN A 251 -14.56 -17.89 -7.86
CA ASN A 251 -14.81 -18.01 -9.30
C ASN A 251 -13.54 -18.03 -10.17
N HIS A 252 -12.44 -18.59 -9.65
CA HIS A 252 -11.20 -18.72 -10.42
C HIS A 252 -11.38 -19.70 -11.59
N GLY A 253 -10.70 -19.41 -12.70
CA GLY A 253 -10.59 -20.32 -13.83
C GLY A 253 -9.44 -21.31 -13.65
N ASN A 254 -9.38 -22.32 -14.51
CA ASN A 254 -8.24 -23.22 -14.59
C ASN A 254 -7.23 -22.66 -15.61
N PRO A 255 -5.92 -22.64 -15.29
CA PRO A 255 -4.90 -22.26 -16.26
C PRO A 255 -4.89 -23.24 -17.43
N THR A 256 -4.67 -22.70 -18.62
CA THR A 256 -4.54 -23.44 -19.89
C THR A 256 -3.09 -23.42 -20.34
N ASP A 257 -2.72 -24.33 -21.24
CA ASP A 257 -1.35 -24.42 -21.78
C ASP A 257 -0.98 -23.28 -22.77
N HIS A 258 -1.92 -22.37 -23.06
CA HIS A 258 -1.66 -21.21 -23.89
C HIS A 258 -0.67 -20.25 -23.21
N LYS A 259 0.26 -19.70 -23.99
CA LYS A 259 1.17 -18.66 -23.51
C LYS A 259 0.38 -17.38 -23.20
N PRO A 260 0.54 -16.78 -22.00
CA PRO A 260 -0.21 -15.59 -21.64
C PRO A 260 0.32 -14.34 -22.36
N GLU A 261 -0.57 -13.42 -22.68
CA GLU A 261 -0.21 -12.06 -23.10
C GLU A 261 0.12 -11.20 -21.86
N LEU A 262 1.19 -10.41 -21.97
CA LEU A 262 1.63 -9.52 -20.89
C LEU A 262 1.13 -8.10 -21.12
N VAL A 263 0.48 -7.52 -20.10
CA VAL A 263 0.04 -6.12 -20.11
C VAL A 263 0.84 -5.34 -19.07
N LEU A 264 1.68 -4.42 -19.56
CA LEU A 264 2.44 -3.48 -18.73
C LEU A 264 1.76 -2.10 -18.76
N ASN A 265 1.33 -1.60 -17.61
CA ASN A 265 0.66 -0.31 -17.48
C ASN A 265 1.55 0.67 -16.71
N ASN A 266 1.68 1.89 -17.23
CA ASN A 266 2.36 3.02 -16.56
C ASN A 266 3.85 2.80 -16.22
N PHE A 267 4.57 1.99 -16.99
CA PHE A 267 6.04 1.89 -16.94
C PHE A 267 6.66 2.92 -17.90
N THR A 268 6.70 4.18 -17.47
CA THR A 268 7.06 5.31 -18.33
C THR A 268 8.45 5.87 -18.04
N THR A 269 9.01 5.62 -16.86
CA THR A 269 10.34 6.13 -16.50
C THR A 269 11.45 5.21 -17.03
N ARG A 270 12.70 5.69 -17.07
CA ARG A 270 13.87 4.86 -17.42
C ARG A 270 13.95 3.59 -16.57
N LEU A 271 13.75 3.74 -15.25
CA LEU A 271 13.68 2.63 -14.32
C LEU A 271 12.47 1.72 -14.62
N GLY A 272 11.32 2.30 -14.93
CA GLY A 272 10.12 1.59 -15.36
C GLY A 272 10.37 0.71 -16.58
N HIS A 273 10.95 1.27 -17.64
CA HIS A 273 11.34 0.52 -18.84
C HIS A 273 12.31 -0.61 -18.50
N ARG A 274 13.32 -0.37 -17.66
CA ARG A 274 14.28 -1.41 -17.25
C ARG A 274 13.61 -2.54 -16.47
N VAL A 275 12.74 -2.20 -15.51
CA VAL A 275 11.98 -3.18 -14.72
C VAL A 275 10.95 -3.92 -15.58
N GLY A 276 10.32 -3.26 -16.54
CA GLY A 276 9.39 -3.88 -17.48
C GLY A 276 10.05 -4.99 -18.30
N ARG A 277 11.33 -4.80 -18.65
CA ARG A 277 12.14 -5.79 -19.40
C ARG A 277 12.54 -7.02 -18.59
N TYR A 278 12.51 -6.96 -17.25
CA TYR A 278 12.68 -8.15 -16.41
C TYR A 278 11.52 -9.13 -16.50
N ILE A 279 10.31 -8.61 -16.78
CA ILE A 279 9.09 -9.42 -16.76
C ILE A 279 8.98 -10.10 -18.12
N PHE A 280 9.48 -11.32 -18.18
CA PHE A 280 9.50 -12.29 -19.29
C PHE A 280 8.60 -11.93 -20.48
N GLU A 281 9.09 -11.07 -21.36
CA GLU A 281 8.38 -10.72 -22.58
C GLU A 281 8.65 -11.80 -23.62
N THR A 282 7.69 -12.72 -23.79
CA THR A 282 7.66 -13.62 -24.94
C THR A 282 6.69 -13.01 -25.95
N LYS A 283 7.06 -11.90 -26.58
CA LYS A 283 6.30 -11.43 -27.74
C LYS A 283 6.50 -12.43 -28.85
N GLU A 284 5.49 -13.22 -29.20
CA GLU A 284 5.51 -13.86 -30.52
C GLU A 284 5.61 -12.71 -31.53
N LYS A 285 6.70 -12.68 -32.32
CA LYS A 285 6.78 -11.79 -33.46
C LYS A 285 5.58 -12.14 -34.34
N LYS A 286 4.55 -11.30 -34.33
CA LYS A 286 3.68 -11.23 -35.50
C LYS A 286 4.61 -10.78 -36.60
N ASP A 287 4.82 -11.63 -37.59
CA ASP A 287 5.51 -11.24 -38.81
C ASP A 287 4.87 -9.94 -39.28
N ASP A 288 5.62 -8.85 -39.24
CA ASP A 288 5.27 -7.61 -39.92
C ASP A 288 5.43 -7.88 -41.42
N SER A 289 4.53 -8.68 -41.99
CA SER A 289 4.34 -8.77 -43.42
C SER A 289 3.77 -7.44 -43.88
N LYS A 290 4.67 -6.48 -44.12
CA LYS A 290 4.73 -5.50 -45.21
C LYS A 290 3.42 -5.15 -45.95
N ASP A 291 2.32 -4.92 -45.24
CA ASP A 291 1.12 -4.33 -45.82
C ASP A 291 1.28 -2.81 -45.83
N LYS A 292 1.71 -2.36 -47.00
CA LYS A 292 1.83 -0.97 -47.41
C LYS A 292 0.65 -0.14 -46.92
N ALA A 293 1.00 1.00 -46.32
CA ALA A 293 0.19 2.19 -46.11
C ALA A 293 -1.04 2.30 -47.02
N ALA A 294 -2.18 1.80 -46.54
CA ALA A 294 -3.49 2.11 -47.07
C ALA A 294 -4.27 2.87 -45.99
N LYS A 295 -4.15 4.20 -46.05
CA LYS A 295 -5.10 5.22 -45.56
C LYS A 295 -6.24 4.66 -44.68
N SER A 296 -6.01 4.52 -43.38
CA SER A 296 -7.07 4.13 -42.44
C SER A 296 -8.07 5.28 -42.33
N LYS A 297 -9.21 5.13 -43.00
CA LYS A 297 -10.42 5.90 -42.71
C LYS A 297 -10.75 5.71 -41.23
N ASN A 298 -11.04 6.80 -40.52
CA ASN A 298 -11.52 6.78 -39.14
C ASN A 298 -12.82 5.96 -39.06
N VAL A 299 -12.70 4.68 -38.68
CA VAL A 299 -13.84 3.85 -38.26
C VAL A 299 -14.07 4.13 -36.78
N PRO A 300 -15.29 4.49 -36.34
CA PRO A 300 -15.58 4.66 -34.92
C PRO A 300 -15.40 3.32 -34.21
N GLN A 301 -14.40 3.21 -33.34
CA GLN A 301 -14.12 2.00 -32.57
C GLN A 301 -15.29 1.71 -31.63
N GLU A 302 -16.08 0.70 -31.96
CA GLU A 302 -17.13 0.18 -31.10
C GLU A 302 -16.50 -0.33 -29.80
N LYS A 303 -17.00 0.13 -28.66
CA LYS A 303 -16.39 -0.16 -27.35
C LYS A 303 -16.69 -1.61 -26.95
N MET A 304 -15.86 -2.54 -27.39
CA MET A 304 -15.95 -3.95 -27.02
C MET A 304 -15.65 -4.11 -25.52
N ILE A 305 -16.63 -4.62 -24.76
CA ILE A 305 -16.46 -4.92 -23.33
C ILE A 305 -16.10 -6.40 -23.19
N VAL A 306 -14.84 -6.66 -22.84
CA VAL A 306 -14.34 -8.01 -22.59
C VAL A 306 -14.64 -8.44 -21.15
N ARG A 307 -15.17 -9.65 -20.97
CA ARG A 307 -15.31 -10.27 -19.64
C ARG A 307 -14.04 -11.07 -19.32
N LEU A 308 -13.44 -10.82 -18.16
CA LEU A 308 -12.19 -11.44 -17.74
C LEU A 308 -12.43 -12.37 -16.54
N GLN A 309 -11.67 -13.46 -16.48
CA GLN A 309 -11.64 -14.40 -15.36
C GLN A 309 -10.20 -14.59 -14.88
N GLU A 310 -9.99 -14.68 -13.58
CA GLU A 310 -8.67 -14.84 -12.97
C GLU A 310 -8.28 -16.33 -12.90
N CYS A 311 -7.10 -16.72 -13.42
CA CYS A 311 -6.64 -18.12 -13.47
C CYS A 311 -5.36 -18.39 -12.66
N GLY A 312 -4.81 -17.40 -11.95
CA GLY A 312 -3.52 -17.50 -11.26
C GLY A 312 -3.47 -16.73 -9.92
N PRO A 313 -2.32 -16.77 -9.23
CA PRO A 313 -2.14 -16.09 -7.96
C PRO A 313 -2.24 -14.58 -8.12
N ARG A 314 -2.83 -13.92 -7.13
CA ARG A 314 -2.83 -12.45 -7.02
C ARG A 314 -1.78 -12.03 -6.01
N PHE A 315 -0.87 -11.16 -6.42
CA PHE A 315 0.11 -10.58 -5.50
C PHE A 315 0.53 -9.19 -5.98
N THR A 316 1.12 -8.43 -5.07
CA THR A 316 1.69 -7.10 -5.36
C THR A 316 3.19 -7.16 -5.17
N LEU A 317 3.93 -6.70 -6.17
CA LEU A 317 5.38 -6.51 -6.09
C LEU A 317 5.69 -5.02 -5.94
N LYS A 318 6.60 -4.69 -5.02
CA LYS A 318 7.22 -3.36 -4.91
C LYS A 318 8.72 -3.51 -5.06
N LEU A 319 9.32 -2.87 -6.06
CA LEU A 319 10.77 -2.85 -6.22
C LEU A 319 11.42 -2.26 -4.96
N ARG A 320 12.40 -2.96 -4.39
CA ARG A 320 13.18 -2.53 -3.24
C ARG A 320 14.56 -2.07 -3.64
N ASN A 321 15.22 -2.84 -4.48
CA ASN A 321 16.48 -2.45 -5.07
C ASN A 321 16.66 -3.11 -6.42
N LEU A 322 17.50 -2.48 -7.23
CA LEU A 322 17.97 -2.94 -8.52
C LEU A 322 19.50 -2.83 -8.48
N GLN A 323 20.16 -3.97 -8.65
CA GLN A 323 21.60 -4.13 -8.57
C GLN A 323 22.17 -4.45 -9.96
N HIS A 324 23.31 -3.85 -10.29
CA HIS A 324 24.05 -4.20 -11.49
C HIS A 324 24.77 -5.54 -11.30
N GLY A 325 24.67 -6.40 -12.31
CA GLY A 325 25.20 -7.76 -12.27
C GLY A 325 24.47 -8.72 -11.33
N THR A 326 25.06 -9.92 -11.18
CA THR A 326 24.49 -11.00 -10.38
C THR A 326 24.51 -10.71 -8.87
N PHE A 327 23.74 -11.47 -8.11
CA PHE A 327 23.58 -11.27 -6.67
C PHE A 327 24.91 -11.24 -5.91
N ASP A 328 25.32 -10.05 -5.49
CA ASP A 328 26.40 -9.85 -4.51
C ASP A 328 25.97 -8.95 -3.35
N SER A 329 26.08 -9.50 -2.14
CA SER A 329 25.61 -8.83 -0.92
C SER A 329 26.63 -7.87 -0.29
N LYS A 330 27.90 -7.88 -0.73
CA LYS A 330 28.98 -7.15 -0.07
C LYS A 330 29.45 -5.93 -0.87
N GLY A 331 29.76 -6.11 -2.15
CA GLY A 331 30.32 -5.08 -3.03
C GLY A 331 29.44 -4.76 -4.24
N GLY A 332 28.18 -5.20 -4.22
CA GLY A 332 27.23 -4.97 -5.29
C GLY A 332 26.96 -3.49 -5.55
N GLU A 333 27.12 -3.07 -6.80
CA GLU A 333 26.72 -1.74 -7.25
C GLU A 333 25.21 -1.69 -7.48
N TYR A 334 24.53 -0.74 -6.84
CA TYR A 334 23.09 -0.58 -6.99
C TYR A 334 22.78 0.55 -7.96
N GLU A 335 22.01 0.23 -9.00
CA GLU A 335 21.43 1.22 -9.92
C GLU A 335 20.34 2.02 -9.21
N TRP A 336 19.52 1.35 -8.41
CA TRP A 336 18.43 1.99 -7.68
C TRP A 336 18.12 1.30 -6.35
N VAL A 337 17.84 2.08 -5.31
CA VAL A 337 17.44 1.58 -3.99
C VAL A 337 16.28 2.42 -3.46
N HIS A 338 15.20 1.75 -3.07
CA HIS A 338 14.08 2.38 -2.38
C HIS A 338 14.52 2.80 -0.97
N LYS A 339 14.42 4.09 -0.67
CA LYS A 339 14.63 4.63 0.67
C LYS A 339 13.32 5.24 1.19
N PRO A 340 12.97 5.09 2.49
CA PRO A 340 11.74 5.67 3.05
C PRO A 340 11.64 7.19 2.86
N GLU A 341 12.78 7.88 2.83
CA GLU A 341 12.85 9.33 2.61
C GLU A 341 12.39 9.73 1.20
N MET A 342 12.35 8.80 0.24
CA MET A 342 11.86 9.05 -1.11
C MET A 342 10.33 9.12 -1.17
N ASP A 343 9.62 8.55 -0.18
CA ASP A 343 8.16 8.53 -0.11
C ASP A 343 7.59 9.86 0.46
N THR A 344 8.19 11.01 0.12
CA THR A 344 7.76 12.35 0.60
C THR A 344 6.42 12.80 0.00
N SER A 345 6.23 12.59 -1.30
CA SER A 345 5.02 12.95 -2.03
C SER A 345 4.31 11.71 -2.56
N ARG A 346 2.99 11.68 -2.40
CA ARG A 346 2.13 10.62 -2.98
C ARG A 346 1.96 10.75 -4.50
N ARG A 347 2.45 11.83 -5.10
CA ARG A 347 2.33 12.14 -6.54
C ARG A 347 3.61 11.83 -7.32
N ARG A 348 4.67 11.43 -6.61
CA ARG A 348 5.93 11.01 -7.21
C ARG A 348 5.90 9.49 -7.42
N PHE A 349 6.21 9.07 -8.63
CA PHE A 349 6.26 7.67 -9.02
C PHE A 349 7.58 7.38 -9.72
N PHE A 350 8.25 6.30 -9.33
CA PHE A 350 9.59 5.96 -9.80
C PHE A 350 9.61 5.01 -10.99
N LEU A 351 8.47 4.38 -11.32
CA LEU A 351 8.29 3.48 -12.47
C LEU A 351 7.53 4.21 -13.61
#